data_AF-A0AA91B9M8-F1
#
_entry.id   AF-A0AA91B9M8-F1
#
_cell.length_a   1.000
_cell.length_b   1.000
_cell.length_c   1.000
_cell.angle_alpha   90.00
_cell.angle_beta   90.00
_cell.angle_gamma   90.00
#
_symmetry.space_group_name_H-M   'P 1'
#
loop_
_entity.id
_entity.type
_entity.pdbx_description
1 polymer ?
#
loop_
_entity_poly.entity_id
_entity_poly.type
_entity_poly.pdbx_seq_one_letter_code
_entity_poly.pdbx_strand_id
1 'polypeptide(L)'
;MELAGHSEADLPTIKLSNDELLWLAKKSKLTVAVYPPEFPPLAFNSLTGRYRGMNADYLALLQSSLNTDIEVKRYPDQQQALAAIKARSVDLILTKQTDHIAINSPFIVSEPIVRSYPMLVTRQDETMQPLHTNKRVNIAITGGFPSEEFIKQSFPHANIVTFDSEYRALESVVERQSDYFIGNNLTGNIVMARDFPYTLSVVKFWEKPQISNRFIALESDKLLIDIINTFLSVERDQIHNHETQFWVDGVSLSHLAKPLPLTPKEKLWLQKNPKLRVLINPYYAPFTMVDENSEIRGLIGDILNLIQLKTGLEFEPIIVNSNSEMANIMRKGDWDILPTTTYSLEREYYLSFTHPFIATPFVAVVRDKPDGITKLSAGMKVAIPEYHTLYEQLKNRYPNIQWVNVDNSSVALNMVKDGRVDASIYNLLSARYMIDHYYPGELKYFRIADDTPALISFAFPRGNTELQHILNKSLDDIPQKEISRLAAKWAKMPNIKIDTWNLYNKQFYLVIALAALLIFSSLLWGLYLSREIRMRKKTQAALETQLSFRQTLSNSIPMPVYIISLEGELQSYNSAFTDFFSPELREKIRPSLFDSRHPLANIFSVIHHDIEKGLIPESVLAHHLVLNNGQKSGILCIG
;
A
#
# COMPACT_ATOMS: atom_id res chain seq x y z
N MET A 1 -16.84 8.35 51.63
CA MET A 1 -15.74 9.02 50.89
C MET A 1 -16.22 10.41 50.55
N GLU A 2 -15.33 11.40 50.62
CA GLU A 2 -15.62 12.77 50.18
C GLU A 2 -15.73 12.77 48.65
N LEU A 3 -16.86 13.21 48.12
CA LEU A 3 -17.05 13.41 46.69
C LEU A 3 -16.31 14.68 46.27
N ALA A 4 -15.34 14.54 45.37
CA ALA A 4 -14.49 15.64 44.92
C ALA A 4 -14.54 15.76 43.38
N GLY A 5 -15.73 16.05 42.86
CA GLY A 5 -15.92 16.41 41.44
C GLY A 5 -15.49 17.85 41.16
N HIS A 6 -15.05 18.12 39.94
CA HIS A 6 -14.57 19.44 39.50
C HIS A 6 -15.53 20.18 38.56
N SER A 7 -16.70 19.59 38.25
CA SER A 7 -17.59 20.15 37.26
C SER A 7 -18.14 21.54 37.63
N GLU A 8 -17.85 22.53 36.79
CA GLU A 8 -18.42 23.89 36.83
C GLU A 8 -19.46 24.10 35.71
N ALA A 9 -19.96 23.02 35.09
CA ALA A 9 -20.88 23.13 33.96
C ALA A 9 -22.20 23.79 34.37
N ASP A 10 -22.65 24.81 33.62
CA ASP A 10 -24.00 25.37 33.74
C ASP A 10 -25.02 24.31 33.32
N LEU A 11 -25.69 23.71 34.31
CA LEU A 11 -26.61 22.60 34.08
C LEU A 11 -27.99 23.11 33.64
N PRO A 12 -28.52 22.62 32.50
CA PRO A 12 -29.92 22.83 32.18
C PRO A 12 -30.82 22.16 33.24
N THR A 13 -31.83 22.87 33.71
CA THR A 13 -32.75 22.36 34.75
C THR A 13 -33.46 21.10 34.26
N ILE A 14 -33.32 19.98 34.97
CA ILE A 14 -34.03 18.74 34.63
C ILE A 14 -35.54 18.97 34.86
N LYS A 15 -36.36 18.59 33.87
CA LYS A 15 -37.81 18.59 34.02
C LYS A 15 -38.26 17.27 34.65
N LEU A 16 -38.42 17.29 35.96
CA LEU A 16 -38.98 16.18 36.73
C LEU A 16 -40.49 16.39 36.94
N SER A 17 -41.23 15.29 37.01
CA SER A 17 -42.64 15.27 37.42
C SER A 17 -42.80 15.63 38.90
N ASN A 18 -44.01 16.02 39.29
CA ASN A 18 -44.31 16.35 40.69
C ASN A 18 -44.04 15.16 41.63
N ASP A 19 -44.33 13.94 41.20
CA ASP A 19 -44.12 12.73 42.01
C ASP A 19 -42.62 12.46 42.23
N GLU A 20 -41.78 12.71 41.22
CA GLU A 20 -40.32 12.59 41.33
C GLU A 20 -39.72 13.65 42.26
N LEU A 21 -40.19 14.90 42.15
CA LEU A 21 -39.76 16.00 43.03
C LEU A 21 -40.14 15.73 44.50
N LEU A 22 -41.36 15.25 44.75
CA LEU A 22 -41.81 14.87 46.09
C LEU A 22 -41.00 13.70 46.65
N TRP A 23 -40.66 12.72 45.80
CA TRP A 23 -39.82 11.59 46.20
C TRP A 23 -38.40 12.03 46.56
N LEU A 24 -37.76 12.89 45.76
CA LEU A 24 -36.42 13.43 46.02
C LEU A 24 -36.38 14.25 47.31
N ALA A 25 -37.37 15.13 47.50
CA ALA A 25 -37.49 15.95 48.71
C ALA A 25 -37.59 15.08 49.99
N LYS A 26 -38.25 13.91 49.90
CA LYS A 26 -38.34 12.95 51.01
C LYS A 26 -37.04 12.16 51.21
N LYS A 27 -36.29 11.88 50.13
CA LYS A 27 -35.07 11.06 50.18
C LYS A 27 -33.92 11.81 50.87
N SER A 28 -33.76 13.11 50.63
CA SER A 28 -32.76 14.04 51.20
C SER A 28 -31.28 13.70 50.97
N LYS A 29 -30.92 12.42 50.86
CA LYS A 29 -29.56 11.93 50.64
C LYS A 29 -29.57 10.63 49.85
N LEU A 30 -28.69 10.51 48.88
CA LEU A 30 -28.43 9.30 48.10
C LEU A 30 -27.06 8.72 48.49
N THR A 31 -27.03 7.41 48.72
CA THR A 31 -25.78 6.70 49.00
C THR A 31 -25.39 5.82 47.81
N VAL A 32 -24.21 6.05 47.25
CA VAL A 32 -23.70 5.35 46.05
C VAL A 32 -22.55 4.43 46.43
N ALA A 33 -22.69 3.14 46.14
CA ALA A 33 -21.62 2.16 46.27
C ALA A 33 -20.70 2.17 45.04
N VAL A 34 -19.40 2.14 45.29
CA VAL A 34 -18.35 1.93 44.27
C VAL A 34 -17.42 0.80 44.71
N TYR A 35 -16.76 0.13 43.76
CA TYR A 35 -15.89 -1.02 44.04
C TYR A 35 -14.75 -1.15 43.01
N PRO A 36 -13.58 -1.69 43.38
CA PRO A 36 -12.44 -1.86 42.48
C PRO A 36 -12.64 -3.00 41.45
N PRO A 37 -11.84 -3.04 40.38
CA PRO A 37 -10.82 -2.05 40.03
C PRO A 37 -11.43 -0.80 39.37
N GLU A 38 -10.91 0.36 39.74
CA GLU A 38 -11.21 1.64 39.12
C GLU A 38 -9.90 2.22 38.57
N PHE A 39 -9.93 2.69 37.33
CA PHE A 39 -8.76 3.19 36.64
C PHE A 39 -8.98 4.64 36.17
N PRO A 40 -7.96 5.51 36.24
CA PRO A 40 -8.01 6.82 35.60
C PRO A 40 -8.28 6.69 34.09
N PRO A 41 -9.10 7.57 33.48
CA PRO A 41 -9.71 8.77 34.08
C PRO A 41 -11.04 8.53 34.80
N LEU A 42 -11.59 7.31 34.72
CA LEU A 42 -12.95 7.02 35.23
C LEU A 42 -13.03 7.25 36.74
N ALA A 43 -12.04 6.75 37.48
CA ALA A 43 -11.89 7.07 38.89
C ALA A 43 -10.40 7.03 39.31
N PHE A 44 -10.03 7.93 40.21
CA PHE A 44 -8.71 8.02 40.82
C PHE A 44 -8.71 7.43 42.23
N ASN A 45 -7.49 7.17 42.75
CA ASN A 45 -7.26 6.45 44.00
C ASN A 45 -8.12 6.94 45.18
N SER A 46 -9.15 6.14 45.49
CA SER A 46 -10.10 6.37 46.57
C SER A 46 -9.55 6.09 47.97
N LEU A 47 -8.33 5.55 48.10
CA LEU A 47 -7.70 5.22 49.38
C LEU A 47 -7.38 6.46 50.24
N THR A 48 -7.31 7.64 49.62
CA THR A 48 -7.14 8.92 50.34
C THR A 48 -8.43 9.41 51.02
N GLY A 49 -9.54 8.67 50.86
CA GLY A 49 -10.85 9.06 51.35
C GLY A 49 -11.61 10.01 50.42
N ARG A 50 -10.98 10.50 49.34
CA ARG A 50 -11.59 11.35 48.30
C ARG A 50 -11.87 10.54 47.03
N TYR A 51 -13.05 10.71 46.45
CA TYR A 51 -13.47 10.10 45.19
C TYR A 51 -13.40 11.14 44.06
N ARG A 52 -12.56 10.89 43.05
CA ARG A 52 -12.24 11.81 41.94
C ARG A 52 -12.23 11.08 40.59
N GLY A 53 -12.32 11.83 39.50
CA GLY A 53 -12.33 11.33 38.12
C GLY A 53 -13.72 11.46 37.49
N MET A 54 -13.86 11.03 36.23
CA MET A 54 -15.11 11.23 35.46
C MET A 54 -16.35 10.75 36.21
N ASN A 55 -16.28 9.59 36.87
CA ASN A 55 -17.38 9.06 37.67
C ASN A 55 -17.76 9.99 38.84
N ALA A 56 -16.77 10.61 39.48
CA ALA A 56 -17.01 11.57 40.55
C ALA A 56 -17.66 12.85 40.03
N ASP A 57 -17.29 13.31 38.83
CA ASP A 57 -17.92 14.50 38.23
C ASP A 57 -19.36 14.23 37.84
N TYR A 58 -19.66 13.07 37.24
CA TYR A 58 -21.05 12.66 37.01
C TYR A 58 -21.87 12.60 38.30
N LEU A 59 -21.30 12.15 39.40
CA LEU A 59 -21.96 12.18 40.70
C LEU A 59 -22.14 13.60 41.24
N ALA A 60 -21.15 14.49 41.09
CA ALA A 60 -21.25 15.87 41.52
C ALA A 60 -22.35 16.63 40.74
N LEU A 61 -22.45 16.34 39.45
CA LEU A 61 -23.50 16.88 38.58
C LEU A 61 -24.86 16.34 38.94
N LEU A 62 -24.98 15.04 39.22
CA LEU A 62 -26.21 14.43 39.71
C LEU A 62 -26.66 15.06 41.02
N GLN A 63 -25.73 15.29 41.96
CA GLN A 63 -25.99 15.96 43.22
C GLN A 63 -26.55 17.38 43.00
N SER A 64 -25.92 18.15 42.10
CA SER A 64 -26.34 19.52 41.76
C SER A 64 -27.70 19.55 41.07
N SER A 65 -27.89 18.75 40.01
CA SER A 65 -29.11 18.74 39.21
C SER A 65 -30.34 18.20 39.96
N LEU A 66 -30.14 17.28 40.92
CA LEU A 66 -31.22 16.75 41.76
C LEU A 66 -31.39 17.49 43.09
N ASN A 67 -30.49 18.45 43.41
CA ASN A 67 -30.44 19.13 44.70
C ASN A 67 -30.53 18.14 45.89
N THR A 68 -29.77 17.04 45.81
CA THR A 68 -29.81 15.93 46.76
C THR A 68 -28.40 15.48 47.10
N ASP A 69 -28.02 15.47 48.38
CA ASP A 69 -26.66 15.12 48.82
C ASP A 69 -26.28 13.70 48.42
N ILE A 70 -25.06 13.51 47.90
CA ILE A 70 -24.53 12.19 47.51
C ILE A 70 -23.37 11.78 48.41
N GLU A 71 -23.52 10.63 49.09
CA GLU A 71 -22.44 9.98 49.82
C GLU A 71 -21.91 8.77 49.05
N VAL A 72 -20.60 8.75 48.79
CA VAL A 72 -19.95 7.60 48.14
C VAL A 72 -19.39 6.63 49.18
N LYS A 73 -19.80 5.37 49.13
CA LYS A 73 -19.29 4.27 49.97
C LYS A 73 -18.51 3.26 49.13
N ARG A 74 -17.30 2.92 49.57
CA ARG A 74 -16.45 1.95 48.88
C ARG A 74 -16.68 0.55 49.43
N TYR A 75 -16.82 -0.42 48.55
CA TYR A 75 -16.90 -1.84 48.86
C TYR A 75 -15.70 -2.59 48.24
N PRO A 76 -15.28 -3.74 48.82
CA PRO A 76 -14.16 -4.52 48.29
C PRO A 76 -14.42 -5.12 46.90
N ASP A 77 -15.65 -5.50 46.60
CA ASP A 77 -16.04 -6.15 45.35
C ASP A 77 -17.53 -5.91 45.02
N GLN A 78 -17.94 -6.33 43.83
CA GLN A 78 -19.31 -6.19 43.35
C GLN A 78 -20.32 -6.99 44.18
N GLN A 79 -19.95 -8.16 44.69
CA GLN A 79 -20.84 -9.02 45.46
C GLN A 79 -21.24 -8.35 46.77
N GLN A 80 -20.30 -7.70 47.45
CA GLN A 80 -20.53 -6.94 48.67
C GLN A 80 -21.34 -5.67 48.41
N ALA A 81 -21.12 -4.99 47.28
CA ALA A 81 -21.95 -3.86 46.87
C ALA A 81 -23.41 -4.30 46.61
N LEU A 82 -23.63 -5.45 45.94
CA LEU A 82 -24.96 -6.03 45.72
C LEU A 82 -25.62 -6.55 47.01
N ALA A 83 -24.84 -7.01 47.99
CA ALA A 83 -25.38 -7.33 49.31
C ALA A 83 -25.82 -6.06 50.05
N ALA A 84 -25.03 -4.99 49.96
CA ALA A 84 -25.31 -3.71 50.58
C ALA A 84 -26.59 -3.04 50.05
N ILE A 85 -26.84 -3.13 48.73
CA ILE A 85 -28.06 -2.57 48.13
C ILE A 85 -29.31 -3.37 48.56
N LYS A 86 -29.22 -4.71 48.63
CA LYS A 86 -30.28 -5.58 49.17
C LYS A 86 -30.59 -5.26 50.64
N ALA A 87 -29.57 -4.94 51.41
CA ALA A 87 -29.69 -4.52 52.81
C ALA A 87 -30.17 -3.06 52.97
N ARG A 88 -30.45 -2.32 51.88
CA ARG A 88 -30.85 -0.90 51.87
C ARG A 88 -29.83 0.03 52.54
N SER A 89 -28.57 -0.40 52.61
CA SER A 89 -27.46 0.40 53.18
C SER A 89 -26.84 1.37 52.16
N VAL A 90 -27.13 1.13 50.89
CA VAL A 90 -26.85 1.99 49.74
C VAL A 90 -28.07 2.01 48.82
N ASP A 91 -28.22 3.09 48.07
CA ASP A 91 -29.34 3.31 47.15
C ASP A 91 -28.99 2.90 45.72
N LEU A 92 -27.73 3.11 45.34
CA LEU A 92 -27.21 2.87 44.00
C LEU A 92 -25.87 2.17 44.08
N ILE A 93 -25.55 1.38 43.06
CA ILE A 93 -24.18 0.93 42.79
C ILE A 93 -23.75 1.53 41.46
N LEU A 94 -22.62 2.23 41.44
CA LEU A 94 -21.96 2.63 40.20
C LEU A 94 -21.01 1.51 39.77
N THR A 95 -21.27 0.92 38.60
CA THR A 95 -20.49 -0.24 38.14
C THR A 95 -19.16 0.18 37.52
N LYS A 96 -18.21 -0.76 37.48
CA LYS A 96 -17.10 -0.70 36.50
C LYS A 96 -17.66 -0.74 35.07
N GLN A 97 -16.84 -0.35 34.09
CA GLN A 97 -17.20 -0.53 32.68
C GLN A 97 -17.22 -2.01 32.32
N THR A 98 -18.30 -2.43 31.66
CA THR A 98 -18.49 -3.80 31.18
C THR A 98 -19.39 -3.81 29.95
N ASP A 99 -19.25 -4.82 29.10
CA ASP A 99 -20.12 -5.04 27.93
C ASP A 99 -21.45 -5.67 28.38
N HIS A 100 -21.39 -6.56 29.37
CA HIS A 100 -22.55 -7.22 29.98
C HIS A 100 -22.62 -7.00 31.49
N ILE A 101 -23.84 -6.77 31.99
CA ILE A 101 -24.16 -6.84 33.42
C ILE A 101 -25.12 -8.02 33.57
N ALA A 102 -24.71 -9.06 34.31
CA ALA A 102 -25.61 -10.16 34.68
C ALA A 102 -26.60 -9.65 35.74
N ILE A 103 -27.71 -9.09 35.29
CA ILE A 103 -28.77 -8.56 36.17
C ILE A 103 -29.78 -9.69 36.40
N ASN A 104 -29.73 -10.27 37.58
CA ASN A 104 -30.79 -11.14 38.06
C ASN A 104 -31.75 -10.34 38.93
N SER A 105 -33.03 -10.66 38.92
CA SER A 105 -33.99 -10.11 39.89
C SER A 105 -33.42 -10.23 41.31
N PRO A 106 -33.53 -9.21 42.16
CA PRO A 106 -34.42 -8.04 42.06
C PRO A 106 -33.69 -6.72 41.71
N PHE A 107 -32.80 -6.73 40.71
CA PHE A 107 -32.02 -5.55 40.31
C PHE A 107 -32.50 -4.94 38.99
N ILE A 108 -32.32 -3.63 38.85
CA ILE A 108 -32.56 -2.85 37.62
C ILE A 108 -31.36 -1.95 37.34
N VAL A 109 -31.17 -1.55 36.08
CA VAL A 109 -30.04 -0.69 35.66
C VAL A 109 -30.47 0.56 34.94
N SER A 110 -29.66 1.61 35.06
CA SER A 110 -29.78 2.82 34.25
C SER A 110 -29.30 2.61 32.82
N GLU A 111 -29.57 3.61 31.98
CA GLU A 111 -28.87 3.82 30.73
C GLU A 111 -27.34 3.94 30.95
N PRO A 112 -26.51 3.65 29.92
CA PRO A 112 -25.06 3.84 29.96
C PRO A 112 -24.65 5.27 30.31
N ILE A 113 -23.67 5.42 31.20
CA ILE A 113 -23.12 6.71 31.63
C ILE A 113 -21.95 7.11 30.72
N VAL A 114 -20.80 6.45 30.88
CA VAL A 114 -19.59 6.66 30.07
C VAL A 114 -19.36 5.44 29.18
N ARG A 115 -19.27 5.68 27.87
CA ARG A 115 -19.09 4.65 26.85
C ARG A 115 -17.63 4.62 26.41
N SER A 116 -17.11 3.41 26.22
CA SER A 116 -15.78 3.18 25.70
C SER A 116 -15.77 2.07 24.66
N TYR A 117 -14.75 2.11 23.83
CA TYR A 117 -14.64 1.33 22.60
C TYR A 117 -13.24 0.73 22.45
N PRO A 118 -13.06 -0.33 21.65
CA PRO A 118 -11.75 -0.88 21.35
C PRO A 118 -10.94 0.10 20.50
N MET A 119 -9.66 0.21 20.85
CA MET A 119 -8.65 1.01 20.18
C MET A 119 -7.45 0.11 19.86
N LEU A 120 -6.95 0.19 18.63
CA LEU A 120 -5.72 -0.47 18.19
C LEU A 120 -4.55 0.50 18.30
N VAL A 121 -3.55 0.11 19.08
CA VAL A 121 -2.30 0.85 19.25
C VAL A 121 -1.15 0.00 18.74
N THR A 122 -0.22 0.65 18.06
CA THR A 122 1.08 0.07 17.68
C THR A 122 2.16 1.13 17.84
N ARG A 123 3.41 0.80 17.53
CA ARG A 123 4.51 1.77 17.56
C ARG A 123 4.34 2.83 16.47
N GLN A 124 4.82 4.04 16.75
CA GLN A 124 4.78 5.19 15.84
C GLN A 124 5.49 4.90 14.51
N ASP A 125 6.50 4.01 14.50
CA ASP A 125 7.23 3.56 13.32
C ASP A 125 6.55 2.42 12.55
N GLU A 126 5.41 1.92 13.05
CA GLU A 126 4.70 0.74 12.54
C GLU A 126 3.21 0.97 12.29
N THR A 127 2.72 2.21 12.38
CA THR A 127 1.53 2.57 11.60
C THR A 127 1.87 2.29 10.12
N MET A 128 1.02 1.85 9.23
CA MET A 128 1.31 1.10 7.98
C MET A 128 1.38 -0.41 8.13
N GLN A 129 1.61 -0.96 9.33
CA GLN A 129 1.31 -2.38 9.53
C GLN A 129 -0.19 -2.62 9.27
N PRO A 130 -0.56 -3.75 8.64
CA PRO A 130 -1.94 -3.98 8.24
C PRO A 130 -2.88 -4.09 9.44
N LEU A 131 -4.08 -3.49 9.34
CA LEU A 131 -5.07 -3.52 10.44
C LEU A 131 -5.79 -4.86 10.59
N HIS A 132 -5.51 -5.80 9.67
CA HIS A 132 -5.95 -7.20 9.72
C HIS A 132 -4.85 -8.09 9.09
N THR A 133 -4.59 -9.28 9.62
CA THR A 133 -3.58 -10.16 9.00
C THR A 133 -3.76 -11.64 9.36
N ASN A 134 -3.41 -12.50 8.42
CA ASN A 134 -3.29 -13.95 8.64
C ASN A 134 -1.90 -14.35 9.17
N LYS A 135 -0.96 -13.40 9.29
CA LYS A 135 0.33 -13.65 9.94
C LYS A 135 0.10 -13.81 11.45
N ARG A 136 0.92 -14.63 12.11
CA ARG A 136 0.91 -14.71 13.58
C ARG A 136 1.43 -13.38 14.14
N VAL A 137 0.65 -12.79 15.03
CA VAL A 137 0.97 -11.53 15.73
C VAL A 137 0.72 -11.71 17.23
N ASN A 138 1.48 -11.00 18.06
CA ASN A 138 1.26 -10.94 19.50
C ASN A 138 0.41 -9.70 19.83
N ILE A 139 -0.74 -9.90 20.47
CA ILE A 139 -1.67 -8.83 20.81
C ILE A 139 -1.81 -8.73 22.33
N ALA A 140 -1.45 -7.58 22.88
CA ALA A 140 -1.63 -7.24 24.28
C ALA A 140 -3.05 -6.75 24.55
N ILE A 141 -3.68 -7.24 25.60
CA ILE A 141 -5.00 -6.78 26.08
C ILE A 141 -5.02 -6.61 27.60
N THR A 142 -6.04 -5.95 28.12
CA THR A 142 -6.25 -5.75 29.57
C THR A 142 -7.66 -6.11 29.97
N GLY A 143 -7.81 -6.80 31.11
CA GLY A 143 -9.12 -7.09 31.69
C GLY A 143 -10.07 -7.92 30.80
N GLY A 144 -9.52 -8.65 29.82
CA GLY A 144 -10.30 -9.45 28.87
C GLY A 144 -11.11 -8.64 27.84
N PHE A 145 -10.86 -7.33 27.73
CA PHE A 145 -11.50 -6.47 26.74
C PHE A 145 -10.51 -6.00 25.67
N PRO A 146 -10.88 -6.08 24.37
CA PRO A 146 -12.06 -6.76 23.85
C PRO A 146 -11.92 -8.30 23.91
N SER A 147 -13.00 -9.03 23.64
CA SER A 147 -12.99 -10.49 23.70
C SER A 147 -12.03 -11.10 22.67
N GLU A 148 -11.56 -12.32 22.94
CA GLU A 148 -10.68 -13.01 21.99
C GLU A 148 -11.35 -13.25 20.63
N GLU A 149 -12.66 -13.53 20.61
CA GLU A 149 -13.42 -13.73 19.38
C GLU A 149 -13.42 -12.47 18.52
N PHE A 150 -13.58 -11.30 19.14
CA PHE A 150 -13.51 -10.02 18.44
C PHE A 150 -12.13 -9.82 17.79
N ILE A 151 -11.05 -10.07 18.54
CA ILE A 151 -9.69 -9.92 18.05
C ILE A 151 -9.41 -10.87 16.88
N LYS A 152 -9.86 -12.13 17.00
CA LYS A 152 -9.66 -13.16 15.98
C LYS A 152 -10.43 -12.91 14.67
N GLN A 153 -11.41 -11.98 14.64
CA GLN A 153 -12.04 -11.56 13.39
C GLN A 153 -11.06 -10.81 12.47
N SER A 154 -10.18 -9.98 13.04
CA SER A 154 -9.17 -9.23 12.27
C SER A 154 -7.80 -9.90 12.28
N PHE A 155 -7.51 -10.70 13.31
CA PHE A 155 -6.23 -11.38 13.50
C PHE A 155 -6.43 -12.87 13.86
N PRO A 156 -6.81 -13.73 12.90
CA PRO A 156 -7.23 -15.11 13.17
C PRO A 156 -6.17 -15.98 13.89
N HIS A 157 -4.89 -15.68 13.69
CA HIS A 157 -3.76 -16.40 14.26
C HIS A 157 -3.04 -15.61 15.37
N ALA A 158 -3.70 -14.61 15.97
CA ALA A 158 -3.14 -13.84 17.06
C ALA A 158 -2.84 -14.71 18.30
N ASN A 159 -1.67 -14.49 18.88
CA ASN A 159 -1.34 -14.90 20.24
C ASN A 159 -1.75 -13.76 21.18
N ILE A 160 -2.81 -13.95 21.95
CA ILE A 160 -3.40 -12.92 22.81
C ILE A 160 -2.78 -13.04 24.20
N VAL A 161 -2.18 -11.95 24.68
CA VAL A 161 -1.51 -11.88 25.98
C VAL A 161 -2.26 -10.87 26.85
N THR A 162 -2.80 -11.34 27.97
CA THR A 162 -3.52 -10.49 28.92
C THR A 162 -2.57 -9.95 29.98
N PHE A 163 -2.65 -8.65 30.23
CA PHE A 163 -1.89 -7.96 31.26
C PHE A 163 -2.79 -7.39 32.35
N ASP A 164 -2.20 -7.17 33.54
CA ASP A 164 -2.91 -6.65 34.71
C ASP A 164 -3.16 -5.13 34.69
N SER A 165 -2.53 -4.39 33.76
CA SER A 165 -2.68 -2.93 33.64
C SER A 165 -2.44 -2.44 32.21
N GLU A 166 -3.04 -1.31 31.81
CA GLU A 166 -2.79 -0.71 30.49
C GLU A 166 -1.33 -0.31 30.30
N TYR A 167 -0.67 0.13 31.38
CA TYR A 167 0.76 0.47 31.33
C TYR A 167 1.61 -0.71 30.88
N ARG A 168 1.46 -1.89 31.50
CA ARG A 168 2.24 -3.09 31.14
C ARG A 168 1.91 -3.59 29.73
N ALA A 169 0.63 -3.50 29.33
CA ALA A 169 0.19 -3.89 27.99
C ALA A 169 0.75 -2.96 26.90
N LEU A 170 0.83 -1.65 27.15
CA LEU A 170 1.42 -0.69 26.22
C LEU A 170 2.96 -0.76 26.23
N GLU A 171 3.57 -0.97 27.40
CA GLU A 171 5.02 -1.20 27.55
C GLU A 171 5.47 -2.41 26.73
N SER A 172 4.71 -3.51 26.70
CA SER A 172 5.07 -4.69 25.89
C SER A 172 5.10 -4.39 24.38
N VAL A 173 4.30 -3.43 23.89
CA VAL A 173 4.33 -2.97 22.50
C VAL A 173 5.56 -2.13 22.22
N VAL A 174 5.96 -1.27 23.17
CA VAL A 174 7.21 -0.49 23.10
C VAL A 174 8.43 -1.42 23.06
N GLU A 175 8.47 -2.42 23.94
CA GLU A 175 9.53 -3.42 24.05
C GLU A 175 9.53 -4.48 22.94
N ARG A 176 8.63 -4.35 21.95
CA ARG A 176 8.45 -5.28 20.82
C ARG A 176 8.13 -6.72 21.23
N GLN A 177 7.62 -6.94 22.44
CA GLN A 177 7.10 -8.23 22.90
C GLN A 177 5.69 -8.48 22.33
N SER A 178 4.94 -7.39 22.13
CA SER A 178 3.65 -7.38 21.44
C SER A 178 3.74 -6.51 20.18
N ASP A 179 3.04 -6.91 19.12
CA ASP A 179 2.95 -6.14 17.88
C ASP A 179 1.88 -5.03 18.00
N TYR A 180 0.81 -5.36 18.73
CA TYR A 180 -0.33 -4.48 18.95
C TYR A 180 -0.79 -4.51 20.40
N PHE A 181 -1.42 -3.41 20.82
CA PHE A 181 -2.31 -3.37 21.97
C PHE A 181 -3.73 -3.13 21.47
N ILE A 182 -4.69 -3.92 21.95
CA ILE A 182 -6.12 -3.66 21.74
C ILE A 182 -6.79 -3.51 23.10
N GLY A 183 -7.31 -2.32 23.37
CA GLY A 183 -7.94 -2.06 24.67
C GLY A 183 -8.86 -0.85 24.67
N ASN A 184 -9.25 -0.42 25.87
CA ASN A 184 -10.19 0.67 26.09
C ASN A 184 -9.62 2.02 25.61
N ASN A 185 -10.35 2.72 24.74
CA ASN A 185 -9.98 4.01 24.17
C ASN A 185 -9.83 5.16 25.20
N LEU A 186 -10.43 5.07 26.39
CA LEU A 186 -10.30 6.10 27.43
C LEU A 186 -9.07 5.84 28.30
N THR A 187 -9.00 4.69 28.96
CA THR A 187 -7.92 4.38 29.91
C THR A 187 -6.59 4.16 29.20
N GLY A 188 -6.59 3.41 28.08
CA GLY A 188 -5.38 3.16 27.29
C GLY A 188 -4.80 4.42 26.67
N ASN A 189 -5.64 5.37 26.25
CA ASN A 189 -5.20 6.61 25.62
C ASN A 189 -4.56 7.56 26.63
N ILE A 190 -5.06 7.63 27.87
CA ILE A 190 -4.39 8.41 28.92
C ILE A 190 -3.01 7.87 29.22
N VAL A 191 -2.89 6.55 29.39
CA VAL A 191 -1.58 5.92 29.64
C VAL A 191 -0.65 6.15 28.45
N MET A 192 -1.14 5.98 27.22
CA MET A 192 -0.35 6.25 26.01
C MET A 192 0.09 7.72 25.92
N ALA A 193 -0.81 8.68 26.15
CA ALA A 193 -0.50 10.11 26.04
C ALA A 193 0.43 10.59 27.17
N ARG A 194 0.31 10.05 28.38
CA ARG A 194 1.15 10.40 29.53
C ARG A 194 2.53 9.77 29.46
N ASP A 195 2.58 8.45 29.21
CA ASP A 195 3.79 7.65 29.40
C ASP A 195 4.51 7.35 28.07
N PHE A 196 3.80 7.37 26.93
CA PHE A 196 4.34 6.99 25.61
C PHE A 196 4.00 7.94 24.43
N PRO A 197 3.97 9.29 24.61
CA PRO A 197 3.39 10.24 23.64
C PRO A 197 4.07 10.30 22.26
N TYR A 198 5.31 9.82 22.14
CA TYR A 198 6.09 9.85 20.90
C TYR A 198 6.47 8.47 20.37
N THR A 199 6.13 7.41 21.10
CA THR A 199 6.54 6.04 20.78
C THR A 199 5.38 5.21 20.25
N LEU A 200 4.17 5.48 20.74
CA LEU A 200 2.97 4.73 20.38
C LEU A 200 2.00 5.62 19.61
N SER A 201 1.23 4.99 18.72
CA SER A 201 0.17 5.65 17.97
C SER A 201 -1.07 4.78 17.92
N VAL A 202 -2.23 5.41 18.09
CA VAL A 202 -3.50 4.83 17.69
C VAL A 202 -3.57 4.76 16.17
N VAL A 203 -4.03 3.62 15.65
CA VAL A 203 -4.18 3.37 14.20
C VAL A 203 -5.58 2.98 13.79
N LYS A 204 -6.41 2.51 14.74
CA LYS A 204 -7.82 2.17 14.49
C LYS A 204 -8.63 2.28 15.76
N PHE A 205 -9.91 2.60 15.59
CA PHE A 205 -10.94 2.44 16.61
C PHE A 205 -12.05 1.58 16.01
N TRP A 206 -12.81 0.89 16.86
CA TRP A 206 -14.02 0.20 16.44
C TRP A 206 -15.21 0.73 17.22
N GLU A 207 -16.37 0.89 16.58
CA GLU A 207 -17.59 1.33 17.27
C GLU A 207 -18.14 0.25 18.23
N LYS A 208 -17.79 -1.02 17.98
CA LYS A 208 -18.28 -2.18 18.74
C LYS A 208 -17.17 -3.22 18.93
N PRO A 209 -17.20 -4.02 20.01
CA PRO A 209 -18.16 -3.96 21.12
C PRO A 209 -17.96 -2.74 22.02
N GLN A 210 -19.05 -2.21 22.58
CA GLN A 210 -18.99 -1.07 23.50
C GLN A 210 -19.07 -1.55 24.95
N ILE A 211 -18.24 -0.99 25.82
CA ILE A 211 -18.34 -1.14 27.27
C ILE A 211 -18.83 0.15 27.90
N SER A 212 -19.54 0.03 29.02
CA SER A 212 -20.02 1.20 29.76
C SER A 212 -20.23 0.91 31.23
N ASN A 213 -20.15 1.94 32.05
CA ASN A 213 -20.63 1.92 33.42
C ASN A 213 -22.10 2.34 33.47
N ARG A 214 -22.82 1.80 34.46
CA ARG A 214 -24.24 2.06 34.71
C ARG A 214 -24.47 2.18 36.22
N PHE A 215 -25.62 2.72 36.59
CA PHE A 215 -26.15 2.58 37.94
C PHE A 215 -26.98 1.30 38.06
N ILE A 216 -26.83 0.58 39.17
CA ILE A 216 -27.73 -0.51 39.58
C ILE A 216 -28.57 -0.02 40.77
N ALA A 217 -29.87 -0.29 40.74
CA ALA A 217 -30.80 -0.11 41.86
C ALA A 217 -31.59 -1.40 42.14
N LEU A 218 -32.33 -1.43 43.24
CA LEU A 218 -33.37 -2.46 43.45
C LEU A 218 -34.58 -2.18 42.55
N GLU A 219 -35.26 -3.23 42.11
CA GLU A 219 -36.46 -3.13 41.26
C GLU A 219 -37.58 -2.30 41.91
N SER A 220 -37.67 -2.31 43.25
CA SER A 220 -38.59 -1.45 44.00
C SER A 220 -38.29 0.04 43.88
N ASP A 221 -37.07 0.40 43.48
CA ASP A 221 -36.57 1.78 43.38
C ASP A 221 -36.54 2.24 41.92
N LYS A 222 -37.42 1.68 41.08
CA LYS A 222 -37.56 2.03 39.65
C LYS A 222 -37.66 3.53 39.40
N LEU A 223 -38.36 4.26 40.27
CA LEU A 223 -38.48 5.72 40.16
C LEU A 223 -37.12 6.42 40.20
N LEU A 224 -36.17 5.94 41.02
CA LEU A 224 -34.82 6.52 41.08
C LEU A 224 -34.06 6.28 39.76
N ILE A 225 -34.20 5.09 39.16
CA ILE A 225 -33.61 4.82 37.85
C ILE A 225 -34.25 5.67 36.76
N ASP A 226 -35.57 5.89 36.80
CA ASP A 226 -36.26 6.75 35.84
C ASP A 226 -35.79 8.22 35.95
N ILE A 227 -35.58 8.73 37.18
CA ILE A 227 -34.99 10.06 37.44
C ILE A 227 -33.56 10.13 36.89
N ILE A 228 -32.72 9.13 37.19
CA ILE A 228 -31.34 9.06 36.69
C ILE A 228 -31.32 8.99 35.16
N ASN A 229 -32.21 8.23 34.53
CA ASN A 229 -32.30 8.15 33.08
C ASN A 229 -32.74 9.49 32.47
N THR A 230 -33.62 10.23 33.16
CA THR A 230 -34.02 11.58 32.76
C THR A 230 -32.81 12.53 32.82
N PHE A 231 -32.04 12.51 33.90
CA PHE A 231 -30.76 13.21 34.02
C PHE A 231 -29.80 12.83 32.87
N LEU A 232 -29.50 11.55 32.70
CA LEU A 232 -28.61 11.05 31.64
C LEU A 232 -29.11 11.37 30.21
N SER A 233 -30.41 11.63 30.03
CA SER A 233 -30.99 12.03 28.74
C SER A 233 -30.79 13.51 28.43
N VAL A 234 -30.89 14.38 29.43
CA VAL A 234 -30.66 15.83 29.33
C VAL A 234 -29.16 16.13 29.22
N GLU A 235 -28.33 15.28 29.81
CA GLU A 235 -26.90 15.50 30.02
C GLU A 235 -25.95 14.83 29.02
N ARG A 236 -26.47 14.14 28.00
CA ARG A 236 -25.66 13.31 27.10
C ARG A 236 -24.55 14.09 26.36
N ASP A 237 -24.75 15.39 26.12
CA ASP A 237 -23.93 16.15 25.17
C ASP A 237 -23.13 17.33 25.77
N GLN A 238 -23.53 17.93 26.90
CA GLN A 238 -22.85 19.13 27.44
C GLN A 238 -21.77 18.78 28.49
N ILE A 239 -22.11 17.90 29.42
CA ILE A 239 -21.23 17.46 30.51
C ILE A 239 -20.19 16.45 30.03
N HIS A 240 -20.61 15.49 29.20
CA HIS A 240 -19.70 14.49 28.66
C HIS A 240 -18.52 15.15 27.93
N ASN A 241 -18.76 16.30 27.28
CA ASN A 241 -17.72 17.06 26.61
C ASN A 241 -16.85 17.89 27.57
N HIS A 242 -17.43 18.54 28.59
CA HIS A 242 -16.65 19.31 29.56
C HIS A 242 -15.75 18.42 30.43
N GLU A 243 -16.31 17.36 31.02
CA GLU A 243 -15.58 16.48 31.95
C GLU A 243 -14.53 15.63 31.24
N THR A 244 -14.87 15.03 30.09
CA THR A 244 -13.90 14.19 29.37
C THR A 244 -12.76 15.04 28.77
N GLN A 245 -13.01 16.29 28.38
CA GLN A 245 -11.94 17.22 27.97
C GLN A 245 -11.03 17.61 29.14
N PHE A 246 -11.57 17.73 30.35
CA PHE A 246 -10.79 18.06 31.55
C PHE A 246 -9.85 16.91 31.98
N TRP A 247 -10.28 15.65 31.85
CA TRP A 247 -9.49 14.50 32.29
C TRP A 247 -8.62 13.84 31.23
N VAL A 248 -8.89 14.06 29.94
CA VAL A 248 -8.15 13.45 28.83
C VAL A 248 -7.38 14.53 28.06
N ASP A 249 -6.17 14.83 28.50
CA ASP A 249 -5.19 15.61 27.73
C ASP A 249 -4.57 14.70 26.64
N GLY A 250 -5.06 14.81 25.40
CA GLY A 250 -4.61 13.92 24.31
C GLY A 250 -5.63 13.81 23.19
N VAL A 251 -5.73 12.62 22.57
CA VAL A 251 -6.81 12.29 21.61
C VAL A 251 -8.15 12.44 22.35
N SER A 252 -8.76 13.62 22.28
CA SER A 252 -9.98 13.91 23.01
C SER A 252 -11.13 13.29 22.24
N LEU A 253 -11.42 12.02 22.50
CA LEU A 253 -12.52 11.27 21.87
C LEU A 253 -13.86 11.52 22.57
N SER A 254 -13.95 12.51 23.45
CA SER A 254 -15.21 12.90 24.10
C SER A 254 -16.27 13.28 23.08
N HIS A 255 -15.84 13.95 22.01
CA HIS A 255 -16.70 14.27 20.88
C HIS A 255 -17.32 12.98 20.33
N LEU A 256 -16.57 11.87 20.18
CA LEU A 256 -17.09 10.59 19.63
C LEU A 256 -18.33 10.04 20.34
N ALA A 257 -18.50 10.25 21.64
CA ALA A 257 -19.69 9.76 22.35
C ALA A 257 -20.97 10.54 22.00
N LYS A 258 -20.86 11.79 21.53
CA LYS A 258 -21.99 12.62 21.10
C LYS A 258 -22.52 12.14 19.74
N PRO A 259 -23.78 11.69 19.64
CA PRO A 259 -24.36 11.38 18.35
C PRO A 259 -24.40 12.62 17.47
N LEU A 260 -24.11 12.48 16.18
CA LEU A 260 -24.23 13.60 15.26
C LEU A 260 -25.70 14.06 15.19
N PRO A 261 -25.97 15.38 15.16
CA PRO A 261 -27.31 15.94 15.04
C PRO A 261 -27.85 15.77 13.61
N LEU A 262 -28.14 14.51 13.25
CA LEU A 262 -28.57 14.13 11.92
C LEU A 262 -30.08 14.32 11.76
N THR A 263 -30.47 14.91 10.63
CA THR A 263 -31.88 15.02 10.24
C THR A 263 -32.44 13.63 9.89
N PRO A 264 -33.78 13.45 9.92
CA PRO A 264 -34.37 12.18 9.48
C PRO A 264 -33.97 11.77 8.06
N LYS A 265 -33.79 12.75 7.15
CA LYS A 265 -33.33 12.49 5.77
C LYS A 265 -31.90 11.97 5.74
N GLU A 266 -31.00 12.57 6.52
CA GLU A 266 -29.60 12.14 6.63
C GLU A 266 -29.48 10.75 7.25
N LYS A 267 -30.26 10.44 8.30
CA LYS A 267 -30.29 9.09 8.89
C LYS A 267 -30.75 8.03 7.89
N LEU A 268 -31.80 8.32 7.13
CA LEU A 268 -32.28 7.43 6.07
C LEU A 268 -31.23 7.28 4.95
N TRP A 269 -30.52 8.36 4.63
CA TRP A 269 -29.44 8.33 3.64
C TRP A 269 -28.31 7.40 4.08
N LEU A 270 -27.86 7.49 5.34
CA LEU A 270 -26.83 6.59 5.90
C LEU A 270 -27.26 5.12 5.84
N GLN A 271 -28.52 4.83 6.18
CA GLN A 271 -29.05 3.46 6.10
C GLN A 271 -29.07 2.90 4.67
N LYS A 272 -29.31 3.76 3.67
CA LYS A 272 -29.34 3.36 2.25
C LYS A 272 -27.94 3.28 1.63
N ASN A 273 -26.98 4.02 2.15
CA ASN A 273 -25.63 4.15 1.60
C ASN A 273 -24.57 3.86 2.68
N PRO A 274 -24.54 2.63 3.24
CA PRO A 274 -23.61 2.30 4.33
C PRO A 274 -22.15 2.24 3.87
N LYS A 275 -21.91 2.08 2.57
CA LYS A 275 -20.58 1.92 1.95
C LYS A 275 -20.37 3.03 0.92
N LEU A 276 -19.24 3.72 1.00
CA LEU A 276 -18.87 4.78 0.08
C LEU A 276 -17.52 4.49 -0.55
N ARG A 277 -17.44 4.67 -1.87
CA ARG A 277 -16.24 4.43 -2.64
C ARG A 277 -15.38 5.67 -2.68
N VAL A 278 -14.16 5.52 -2.17
CA VAL A 278 -13.24 6.62 -1.92
C VAL A 278 -12.10 6.56 -2.92
N LEU A 279 -11.99 7.57 -3.79
CA LEU A 279 -10.96 7.65 -4.80
C LEU A 279 -9.62 8.09 -4.18
N ILE A 280 -8.63 7.21 -4.17
CA ILE A 280 -7.37 7.38 -3.44
C ILE A 280 -6.17 7.32 -4.39
N ASN A 281 -5.36 8.38 -4.40
CA ASN A 281 -3.99 8.34 -4.91
C ASN A 281 -3.03 8.06 -3.72
N PRO A 282 -2.39 6.87 -3.63
CA PRO A 282 -1.52 6.52 -2.52
C PRO A 282 -0.18 7.26 -2.53
N TYR A 283 0.13 7.98 -3.61
CA TYR A 283 1.36 8.76 -3.78
C TYR A 283 1.21 10.22 -3.34
N TYR A 284 0.14 10.57 -2.61
CA TYR A 284 -0.10 11.90 -2.07
C TYR A 284 0.14 11.97 -0.55
N ALA A 285 1.26 11.40 -0.12
CA ALA A 285 1.68 11.45 1.27
C ALA A 285 1.95 12.91 1.76
N PRO A 286 1.72 13.22 3.04
CA PRO A 286 1.20 12.35 4.10
C PRO A 286 -0.33 12.28 4.14
N PHE A 287 -1.04 12.83 3.15
CA PHE A 287 -2.51 12.90 3.18
C PHE A 287 -3.14 11.53 2.98
N THR A 288 -2.88 10.91 1.83
CA THR A 288 -3.43 9.60 1.46
C THR A 288 -2.32 8.63 1.15
N MET A 289 -2.40 7.48 1.79
CA MET A 289 -1.51 6.33 1.61
C MET A 289 -2.38 5.07 1.67
N VAL A 290 -1.82 3.92 1.33
CA VAL A 290 -2.47 2.62 1.57
C VAL A 290 -1.46 1.65 2.17
N ASP A 291 -1.93 0.75 3.02
CA ASP A 291 -1.08 -0.35 3.53
C ASP A 291 -1.07 -1.56 2.60
N GLU A 292 -0.40 -2.64 3.02
CA GLU A 292 -0.27 -3.88 2.24
C GLU A 292 -1.63 -4.52 1.88
N ASN A 293 -2.68 -4.25 2.66
CA ASN A 293 -4.03 -4.76 2.43
C ASN A 293 -4.90 -3.77 1.65
N SER A 294 -4.30 -2.71 1.08
CA SER A 294 -5.01 -1.65 0.38
C SER A 294 -5.97 -0.86 1.27
N GLU A 295 -5.85 -0.90 2.60
CA GLU A 295 -6.65 -0.05 3.49
C GLU A 295 -6.14 1.40 3.47
N ILE A 296 -7.03 2.37 3.62
CA ILE A 296 -6.70 3.80 3.55
C ILE A 296 -5.89 4.21 4.78
N ARG A 297 -4.69 4.76 4.56
CA ARG A 297 -3.78 5.30 5.56
C ARG A 297 -3.44 6.76 5.25
N GLY A 298 -2.59 7.36 6.08
CA GLY A 298 -2.30 8.79 6.04
C GLY A 298 -3.24 9.60 6.92
N LEU A 299 -3.01 10.91 6.94
CA LEU A 299 -3.82 11.89 7.69
C LEU A 299 -5.33 11.71 7.41
N ILE A 300 -5.67 11.38 6.18
CA ILE A 300 -7.05 11.27 5.72
C ILE A 300 -7.64 9.92 6.07
N GLY A 301 -6.83 8.85 6.12
CA GLY A 301 -7.27 7.58 6.70
C GLY A 301 -7.68 7.74 8.17
N ASP A 302 -6.89 8.48 8.95
CA ASP A 302 -7.25 8.76 10.36
C ASP A 302 -8.53 9.61 10.49
N ILE A 303 -8.73 10.63 9.63
CA ILE A 303 -9.95 11.43 9.62
C ILE A 303 -11.16 10.59 9.20
N LEU A 304 -11.04 9.77 8.16
CA LEU A 304 -12.11 8.88 7.71
C LEU A 304 -12.46 7.85 8.80
N ASN A 305 -11.49 7.34 9.55
CA ASN A 305 -11.75 6.47 10.71
C ASN A 305 -12.59 7.18 11.78
N LEU A 306 -12.32 8.46 12.09
CA LEU A 306 -13.15 9.23 13.03
C LEU A 306 -14.57 9.43 12.49
N ILE A 307 -14.73 9.70 11.19
CA ILE A 307 -16.04 9.85 10.56
C ILE A 307 -16.79 8.50 10.57
N GLN A 308 -16.11 7.40 10.30
CA GLN A 308 -16.68 6.04 10.35
C GLN A 308 -17.24 5.74 11.73
N LEU A 309 -16.50 6.03 12.81
CA LEU A 309 -16.98 5.84 14.18
C LEU A 309 -18.26 6.62 14.50
N LYS A 310 -18.44 7.78 13.85
CA LYS A 310 -19.57 8.68 14.11
C LYS A 310 -20.80 8.38 13.30
N THR A 311 -20.60 7.90 12.08
CA THR A 311 -21.65 7.75 11.07
C THR A 311 -21.99 6.30 10.78
N GLY A 312 -21.11 5.37 11.14
CA GLY A 312 -21.18 3.97 10.73
C GLY A 312 -20.85 3.75 9.24
N LEU A 313 -20.39 4.78 8.52
CA LEU A 313 -20.02 4.65 7.11
C LEU A 313 -18.75 3.79 6.95
N GLU A 314 -18.79 2.87 5.99
CA GLU A 314 -17.64 2.12 5.53
C GLU A 314 -17.05 2.77 4.28
N PHE A 315 -15.72 2.93 4.25
CA PHE A 315 -15.00 3.57 3.16
C PHE A 315 -14.21 2.54 2.34
N GLU A 316 -14.65 2.29 1.11
CA GLU A 316 -14.02 1.32 0.20
C GLU A 316 -13.09 2.04 -0.79
N PRO A 317 -11.77 1.78 -0.77
CA PRO A 317 -10.84 2.52 -1.61
C PRO A 317 -10.89 2.10 -3.08
N ILE A 318 -10.98 3.08 -3.98
CA ILE A 318 -10.64 2.97 -5.41
C ILE A 318 -9.23 3.53 -5.58
N ILE A 319 -8.24 2.64 -5.67
CA ILE A 319 -6.83 3.02 -5.74
C ILE A 319 -6.44 3.35 -7.18
N VAL A 320 -5.84 4.52 -7.38
CA VAL A 320 -5.28 4.97 -8.67
C VAL A 320 -3.79 5.21 -8.57
N ASN A 321 -3.09 5.19 -9.71
CA ASN A 321 -1.63 5.33 -9.76
C ASN A 321 -1.14 6.72 -10.17
N SER A 322 -2.04 7.63 -10.55
CA SER A 322 -1.71 8.99 -10.99
C SER A 322 -2.90 9.93 -10.90
N ASN A 323 -2.63 11.24 -10.90
CA ASN A 323 -3.68 12.26 -11.03
C ASN A 323 -4.43 12.15 -12.37
N SER A 324 -3.73 11.73 -13.44
CA SER A 324 -4.32 11.50 -14.75
C SER A 324 -5.32 10.34 -14.73
N GLU A 325 -5.00 9.23 -14.06
CA GLU A 325 -5.92 8.11 -13.84
C GLU A 325 -7.09 8.52 -12.95
N MET A 326 -6.83 9.28 -11.88
CA MET A 326 -7.86 9.85 -11.01
C MET A 326 -8.89 10.66 -11.82
N ALA A 327 -8.43 11.60 -12.66
CA ALA A 327 -9.29 12.42 -13.50
C ALA A 327 -10.09 11.59 -14.53
N ASN A 328 -9.51 10.49 -15.04
CA ASN A 328 -10.21 9.57 -15.93
C ASN A 328 -11.36 8.84 -15.22
N ILE A 329 -11.14 8.35 -14.00
CA ILE A 329 -12.20 7.72 -13.20
C ILE A 329 -13.26 8.76 -12.84
N MET A 330 -12.85 9.96 -12.41
CA MET A 330 -13.79 11.03 -12.07
C MET A 330 -14.77 11.35 -13.22
N ARG A 331 -14.28 11.37 -14.47
CA ARG A 331 -15.10 11.59 -15.67
C ARG A 331 -16.03 10.43 -16.01
N LYS A 332 -15.62 9.19 -15.74
CA LYS A 332 -16.46 7.99 -15.95
C LYS A 332 -17.58 7.89 -14.92
N GLY A 333 -17.42 8.55 -13.77
CA GLY A 333 -18.28 8.38 -12.62
C GLY A 333 -17.87 7.16 -11.81
N ASP A 334 -18.80 6.62 -11.03
CA ASP A 334 -18.59 5.41 -10.24
C ASP A 334 -17.65 5.57 -9.02
N TRP A 335 -17.72 6.74 -8.37
CA TRP A 335 -17.02 7.08 -7.13
C TRP A 335 -17.92 7.98 -6.28
N ASP A 336 -17.75 7.95 -4.96
CA ASP A 336 -18.62 8.68 -4.03
C ASP A 336 -17.87 9.85 -3.38
N ILE A 337 -16.60 9.65 -3.01
CA ILE A 337 -15.78 10.65 -2.31
C ILE A 337 -14.37 10.72 -2.92
N LEU A 338 -13.88 11.94 -3.17
CA LEU A 338 -12.49 12.28 -3.32
C LEU A 338 -12.05 12.97 -2.01
N PRO A 339 -11.31 12.27 -1.13
CA PRO A 339 -11.14 12.72 0.25
C PRO A 339 -10.00 13.72 0.40
N THR A 340 -9.30 14.05 -0.70
CA THR A 340 -8.25 15.06 -0.70
C THR A 340 -8.25 15.86 -1.97
N THR A 341 -8.72 17.10 -1.88
CA THR A 341 -8.54 18.04 -2.96
C THR A 341 -8.51 19.45 -2.40
N THR A 342 -7.82 20.34 -3.10
CA THR A 342 -7.89 21.77 -2.76
C THR A 342 -9.20 22.31 -3.31
N TYR A 343 -10.00 22.95 -2.45
CA TYR A 343 -11.20 23.67 -2.83
C TYR A 343 -10.86 24.73 -3.89
N SER A 344 -11.73 24.86 -4.89
CA SER A 344 -11.64 25.93 -5.89
C SER A 344 -13.00 26.20 -6.50
N LEU A 345 -13.32 27.48 -6.68
CA LEU A 345 -14.57 27.94 -7.30
C LEU A 345 -14.79 27.33 -8.70
N GLU A 346 -13.72 27.19 -9.49
CA GLU A 346 -13.79 26.57 -10.82
C GLU A 346 -14.27 25.12 -10.76
N ARG A 347 -13.81 24.35 -9.78
CA ARG A 347 -14.20 22.94 -9.62
C ARG A 347 -15.60 22.79 -9.05
N GLU A 348 -16.09 23.78 -8.31
CA GLU A 348 -17.43 23.77 -7.72
C GLU A 348 -18.56 23.76 -8.78
N TYR A 349 -18.24 24.14 -10.02
CA TYR A 349 -19.17 24.00 -11.15
C TYR A 349 -19.57 22.54 -11.41
N TYR A 350 -18.67 21.58 -11.17
CA TYR A 350 -18.88 20.16 -11.49
C TYR A 350 -18.66 19.20 -10.31
N LEU A 351 -18.16 19.68 -9.17
CA LEU A 351 -18.03 18.94 -7.92
C LEU A 351 -18.74 19.68 -6.79
N SER A 352 -19.21 18.94 -5.79
CA SER A 352 -19.59 19.50 -4.50
C SER A 352 -18.47 19.27 -3.48
N PHE A 353 -18.32 20.17 -2.52
CA PHE A 353 -17.23 20.13 -1.54
C PHE A 353 -17.78 20.20 -0.12
N THR A 354 -17.04 19.60 0.83
CA THR A 354 -17.18 19.99 2.24
C THR A 354 -16.57 21.38 2.46
N HIS A 355 -16.87 21.98 3.60
CA HIS A 355 -16.02 23.06 4.10
C HIS A 355 -14.57 22.56 4.29
N PRO A 356 -13.58 23.45 4.18
CA PRO A 356 -12.18 23.06 4.30
C PRO A 356 -11.82 22.80 5.76
N PHE A 357 -11.15 21.67 6.00
CA PHE A 357 -10.78 21.22 7.35
C PHE A 357 -9.27 21.28 7.60
N ILE A 358 -8.45 21.46 6.56
CA ILE A 358 -7.01 21.75 6.67
C ILE A 358 -6.66 22.93 5.77
N ALA A 359 -5.94 23.91 6.32
CA ALA A 359 -5.34 24.99 5.56
C ALA A 359 -3.82 24.87 5.60
N THR A 360 -3.17 24.79 4.45
CA THR A 360 -1.70 24.67 4.37
C THR A 360 -1.14 25.52 3.21
N PRO A 361 -0.09 26.32 3.40
CA PRO A 361 0.46 27.15 2.33
C PRO A 361 0.99 26.32 1.15
N PHE A 362 0.99 26.91 -0.04
CA PHE A 362 1.76 26.39 -1.17
C PHE A 362 3.22 26.84 -1.09
N VAL A 363 4.11 25.93 -1.49
CA VAL A 363 5.56 26.10 -1.46
C VAL A 363 6.15 25.60 -2.77
N ALA A 364 7.30 26.18 -3.13
CA ALA A 364 8.15 25.65 -4.18
C ALA A 364 9.29 24.86 -3.52
N VAL A 365 9.48 23.63 -3.96
CA VAL A 365 10.57 22.73 -3.55
C VAL A 365 11.71 22.86 -4.56
N VAL A 366 12.93 23.05 -4.08
CA VAL A 366 14.16 23.25 -4.86
C VAL A 366 15.31 22.45 -4.25
N ARG A 367 16.42 22.30 -4.97
CA ARG A 367 17.64 21.71 -4.42
C ARG A 367 18.21 22.58 -3.30
N ASP A 368 18.68 21.95 -2.21
CA ASP A 368 19.36 22.67 -1.15
C ASP A 368 20.83 22.93 -1.54
N LYS A 369 21.13 24.19 -1.86
CA LYS A 369 22.46 24.69 -2.19
C LYS A 369 22.70 26.02 -1.45
N PRO A 370 23.96 26.37 -1.13
CA PRO A 370 24.32 27.63 -0.45
C PRO A 370 23.75 28.88 -1.14
N ASP A 371 23.93 28.99 -2.47
CA ASP A 371 23.31 30.03 -3.31
C ASP A 371 22.02 29.55 -3.98
N GLY A 372 21.15 28.94 -3.17
CA GLY A 372 19.94 28.28 -3.64
C GLY A 372 18.82 29.23 -4.06
N ILE A 373 17.89 28.71 -4.86
CA ILE A 373 16.70 29.43 -5.31
C ILE A 373 15.81 29.77 -4.11
N THR A 374 15.37 31.03 -4.00
CA THR A 374 14.49 31.51 -2.93
C THR A 374 13.18 32.11 -3.43
N LYS A 375 13.04 32.24 -4.76
CA LYS A 375 11.83 32.74 -5.42
C LYS A 375 11.71 32.13 -6.81
N LEU A 376 10.48 32.00 -7.29
CA LEU A 376 10.21 31.65 -8.68
C LEU A 376 10.61 32.83 -9.58
N SER A 377 11.26 32.56 -10.70
CA SER A 377 11.75 33.58 -11.63
C SER A 377 11.70 33.13 -13.08
N ALA A 378 11.72 34.09 -14.01
CA ALA A 378 11.66 33.83 -15.43
C ALA A 378 12.80 32.91 -15.92
N GLY A 379 12.50 32.03 -16.86
CA GLY A 379 13.45 31.08 -17.44
C GLY A 379 13.60 29.77 -16.65
N MET A 380 13.07 29.69 -15.43
CA MET A 380 13.07 28.44 -14.65
C MET A 380 12.20 27.37 -15.28
N LYS A 381 12.62 26.11 -15.14
CA LYS A 381 11.80 24.93 -15.38
C LYS A 381 11.14 24.50 -14.08
N VAL A 382 9.81 24.49 -14.04
CA VAL A 382 9.06 24.18 -12.83
C VAL A 382 8.13 23.00 -13.09
N ALA A 383 8.33 21.90 -12.35
CA ALA A 383 7.45 20.76 -12.43
C ALA A 383 6.19 20.95 -11.60
N ILE A 384 5.04 20.58 -12.15
CA ILE A 384 3.75 20.67 -11.46
C ILE A 384 2.92 19.43 -11.81
N PRO A 385 2.27 18.79 -10.82
CA PRO A 385 1.41 17.64 -11.12
C PRO A 385 0.28 17.99 -12.10
N GLU A 386 -0.07 17.05 -12.97
CA GLU A 386 -1.26 17.15 -13.83
C GLU A 386 -2.51 17.41 -12.97
N TYR A 387 -3.41 18.24 -13.50
CA TYR A 387 -4.62 18.70 -12.81
C TYR A 387 -4.36 19.36 -11.44
N HIS A 388 -3.22 20.01 -11.23
CA HIS A 388 -2.97 20.77 -10.01
C HIS A 388 -3.85 22.03 -9.95
N THR A 389 -4.47 22.31 -8.79
CA THR A 389 -5.47 23.38 -8.63
C THR A 389 -4.91 24.78 -8.91
N LEU A 390 -3.61 25.00 -8.66
CA LEU A 390 -2.95 26.28 -8.93
C LEU A 390 -2.40 26.46 -10.35
N TYR A 391 -2.48 25.45 -11.22
CA TYR A 391 -1.73 25.46 -12.49
C TYR A 391 -2.03 26.72 -13.32
N GLU A 392 -3.29 27.02 -13.60
CA GLU A 392 -3.68 28.18 -14.40
C GLU A 392 -3.33 29.51 -13.71
N GLN A 393 -3.51 29.62 -12.39
CA GLN A 393 -3.17 30.81 -11.63
C GLN A 393 -1.67 31.11 -11.65
N LEU A 394 -0.83 30.08 -11.43
CA LEU A 394 0.62 30.22 -11.45
C LEU A 394 1.15 30.47 -12.86
N LYS A 395 0.57 29.82 -13.87
CA LYS A 395 0.92 30.05 -15.28
C LYS A 395 0.66 31.49 -15.71
N ASN A 396 -0.48 32.06 -15.30
CA ASN A 396 -0.81 33.46 -15.58
C ASN A 396 0.08 34.44 -14.81
N ARG A 397 0.45 34.11 -13.57
CA ARG A 397 1.32 34.96 -12.72
C ARG A 397 2.79 34.92 -13.16
N TYR A 398 3.25 33.75 -13.63
CA TYR A 398 4.63 33.52 -14.06
C TYR A 398 4.66 33.00 -15.51
N PRO A 399 4.30 33.83 -16.50
CA PRO A 399 4.18 33.40 -17.90
C PRO A 399 5.51 33.01 -18.54
N ASN A 400 6.63 33.49 -17.98
CA ASN A 400 7.98 33.23 -18.47
C ASN A 400 8.66 32.03 -17.80
N ILE A 401 7.91 31.23 -17.02
CA ILE A 401 8.36 29.95 -16.46
C ILE A 401 8.02 28.84 -17.44
N GLN A 402 8.94 27.90 -17.62
CA GLN A 402 8.71 26.67 -18.36
C GLN A 402 8.03 25.64 -17.45
N TRP A 403 6.71 25.57 -17.53
CA TRP A 403 5.93 24.61 -16.77
C TRP A 403 6.03 23.20 -17.37
N VAL A 404 6.42 22.23 -16.53
CA VAL A 404 6.56 20.82 -16.90
C VAL A 404 5.52 20.02 -16.14
N ASN A 405 4.52 19.51 -16.85
CA ASN A 405 3.51 18.66 -16.24
C ASN A 405 4.06 17.27 -15.95
N VAL A 406 3.71 16.71 -14.78
CA VAL A 406 4.07 15.35 -14.39
C VAL A 406 2.87 14.60 -13.82
N ASP A 407 2.82 13.28 -13.98
CA ASP A 407 1.68 12.49 -13.50
C ASP A 407 1.58 12.40 -11.97
N ASN A 408 2.70 12.52 -11.26
CA ASN A 408 2.79 12.34 -9.82
C ASN A 408 3.79 13.27 -9.15
N SER A 409 3.43 13.68 -7.93
CA SER A 409 4.26 14.43 -6.98
C SER A 409 5.65 13.82 -6.75
N SER A 410 5.77 12.50 -6.59
CA SER A 410 7.08 11.88 -6.35
C SER A 410 8.03 11.99 -7.54
N VAL A 411 7.50 11.96 -8.77
CA VAL A 411 8.29 12.11 -10.01
C VAL A 411 8.86 13.51 -10.11
N ALA A 412 8.06 14.53 -9.79
CA ALA A 412 8.49 15.93 -9.78
C ALA A 412 9.65 16.18 -8.80
N LEU A 413 9.58 15.65 -7.56
CA LEU A 413 10.68 15.79 -6.60
C LEU A 413 11.98 15.16 -7.09
N ASN A 414 11.88 13.96 -7.68
CA ASN A 414 13.06 13.29 -8.23
C ASN A 414 13.66 14.10 -9.40
N MET A 415 12.83 14.73 -10.23
CA MET A 415 13.30 15.64 -11.29
C MET A 415 14.00 16.89 -10.73
N VAL A 416 13.53 17.45 -9.60
CA VAL A 416 14.20 18.57 -8.92
C VAL A 416 15.56 18.11 -8.38
N LYS A 417 15.60 16.97 -7.69
CA LYS A 417 16.82 16.38 -7.12
C LYS A 417 17.87 16.13 -8.20
N ASP A 418 17.47 15.51 -9.30
CA ASP A 418 18.34 15.17 -10.44
C ASP A 418 18.78 16.38 -11.27
N GLY A 419 18.24 17.58 -11.01
CA GLY A 419 18.57 18.77 -11.80
C GLY A 419 17.83 18.90 -13.12
N ARG A 420 16.84 18.05 -13.41
CA ARG A 420 16.05 18.09 -14.66
C ARG A 420 15.08 19.28 -14.69
N VAL A 421 14.64 19.72 -13.51
CA VAL A 421 13.88 20.95 -13.29
C VAL A 421 14.48 21.75 -12.13
N ASP A 422 14.17 23.04 -12.07
CA ASP A 422 14.69 23.96 -11.07
C ASP A 422 13.87 23.94 -9.78
N ALA A 423 12.55 23.83 -9.92
CA ALA A 423 11.62 23.79 -8.79
C ALA A 423 10.42 22.89 -9.07
N SER A 424 9.66 22.58 -8.03
CA SER A 424 8.33 21.99 -8.18
C SER A 424 7.35 22.45 -7.09
N ILE A 425 6.05 22.45 -7.41
CA ILE A 425 5.00 23.06 -6.59
C ILE A 425 4.30 22.01 -5.71
N TYR A 426 4.19 22.31 -4.41
CA TYR A 426 3.56 21.46 -3.40
C TYR A 426 2.79 22.29 -2.39
N ASN A 427 1.93 21.65 -1.60
CA ASN A 427 1.54 22.19 -0.31
C ASN A 427 2.64 21.91 0.74
N LEU A 428 2.72 22.74 1.79
CA LEU A 428 3.76 22.67 2.80
C LEU A 428 3.78 21.35 3.58
N LEU A 429 2.61 20.74 3.85
CA LEU A 429 2.54 19.48 4.60
C LEU A 429 3.18 18.33 3.81
N SER A 430 2.84 18.20 2.53
CA SER A 430 3.45 17.23 1.61
C SER A 430 4.93 17.52 1.38
N ALA A 431 5.31 18.78 1.13
CA ALA A 431 6.71 19.14 0.91
C ALA A 431 7.59 18.78 2.10
N ARG A 432 7.18 19.18 3.31
CA ARG A 432 7.89 18.90 4.55
C ARG A 432 8.04 17.40 4.77
N TYR A 433 6.94 16.65 4.67
CA TYR A 433 6.99 15.19 4.79
C TYR A 433 7.96 14.58 3.78
N MET A 434 7.90 14.97 2.51
CA MET A 434 8.76 14.36 1.49
C MET A 434 10.24 14.72 1.68
N ILE A 435 10.55 15.94 2.08
CA ILE A 435 11.92 16.41 2.30
C ILE A 435 12.52 15.76 3.54
N ASP A 436 11.82 15.81 4.66
CA ASP A 436 12.32 15.31 5.95
C ASP A 436 12.61 13.78 5.88
N HIS A 437 11.87 13.03 5.05
CA HIS A 437 11.97 11.56 4.98
C HIS A 437 12.78 11.02 3.80
N TYR A 438 12.60 11.58 2.58
CA TYR A 438 13.19 11.00 1.37
C TYR A 438 14.34 11.83 0.78
N TYR A 439 14.44 13.11 1.13
CA TYR A 439 15.45 14.00 0.57
C TYR A 439 16.12 14.91 1.63
N PRO A 440 16.50 14.38 2.82
CA PRO A 440 17.04 15.20 3.90
C PRO A 440 18.38 15.81 3.48
N GLY A 441 18.48 17.14 3.53
CA GLY A 441 19.68 17.88 3.13
C GLY A 441 19.93 17.94 1.61
N GLU A 442 19.08 17.31 0.79
CA GLU A 442 19.15 17.38 -0.68
C GLU A 442 18.19 18.42 -1.26
N LEU A 443 17.01 18.56 -0.65
CA LEU A 443 15.95 19.46 -1.08
C LEU A 443 15.56 20.41 0.07
N LYS A 444 15.11 21.61 -0.30
CA LYS A 444 14.50 22.60 0.59
C LYS A 444 13.26 23.21 -0.05
N TYR A 445 12.52 24.01 0.70
CA TYR A 445 11.35 24.71 0.19
C TYR A 445 11.31 26.17 0.61
N PHE A 446 10.60 26.98 -0.17
CA PHE A 446 10.21 28.34 0.20
C PHE A 446 8.74 28.58 -0.13
N ARG A 447 8.09 29.45 0.62
CA ARG A 447 6.68 29.80 0.41
C ARG A 447 6.51 30.60 -0.87
N ILE A 448 5.50 30.27 -1.66
CA ILE A 448 5.12 31.07 -2.83
C ILE A 448 4.38 32.31 -2.33
N ALA A 449 4.86 33.49 -2.71
CA ALA A 449 4.27 34.77 -2.30
C ALA A 449 2.87 34.98 -2.90
N ASP A 450 2.02 35.66 -2.14
CA ASP A 450 0.70 36.14 -2.56
C ASP A 450 -0.25 35.06 -3.08
N ASP A 451 -0.09 33.83 -2.58
CA ASP A 451 -0.97 32.72 -2.90
C ASP A 451 -1.88 32.36 -1.73
N THR A 452 -3.11 32.00 -2.06
CA THR A 452 -4.07 31.48 -1.09
C THR A 452 -3.60 30.12 -0.58
N PRO A 453 -3.77 29.81 0.71
CA PRO A 453 -3.41 28.49 1.21
C PRO A 453 -4.23 27.41 0.50
N ALA A 454 -3.68 26.22 0.37
CA ALA A 454 -4.42 25.03 -0.02
C ALA A 454 -5.46 24.73 1.06
N LEU A 455 -6.72 24.98 0.72
CA LEU A 455 -7.88 24.65 1.53
C LEU A 455 -8.31 23.23 1.19
N ILE A 456 -7.85 22.26 1.99
CA ILE A 456 -8.12 20.84 1.75
C ILE A 456 -9.55 20.54 2.20
N SER A 457 -10.32 19.97 1.27
CA SER A 457 -11.71 19.57 1.43
C SER A 457 -11.92 18.16 0.88
N PHE A 458 -13.02 17.53 1.29
CA PHE A 458 -13.57 16.40 0.56
C PHE A 458 -14.37 16.93 -0.62
N ALA A 459 -14.30 16.24 -1.75
CA ALA A 459 -15.15 16.49 -2.90
C ALA A 459 -15.95 15.24 -3.25
N PHE A 460 -17.11 15.44 -3.87
CA PHE A 460 -18.03 14.38 -4.26
C PHE A 460 -18.84 14.84 -5.49
N PRO A 461 -19.49 13.92 -6.22
CA PRO A 461 -20.35 14.27 -7.34
C PRO A 461 -21.44 15.26 -6.94
N ARG A 462 -21.80 16.19 -7.83
CA ARG A 462 -22.87 17.15 -7.55
C ARG A 462 -24.21 16.47 -7.30
N GLY A 463 -25.04 17.11 -6.47
CA GLY A 463 -26.42 16.71 -6.22
C GLY A 463 -26.62 15.84 -4.97
N ASN A 464 -25.54 15.42 -4.29
CA ASN A 464 -25.64 14.66 -3.04
C ASN A 464 -25.53 15.57 -1.80
N THR A 465 -26.58 16.35 -1.56
CA THR A 465 -26.65 17.33 -0.47
C THR A 465 -26.65 16.64 0.91
N GLU A 466 -27.28 15.48 1.04
CA GLU A 466 -27.29 14.71 2.28
C GLU A 466 -25.87 14.27 2.67
N LEU A 467 -25.08 13.73 1.74
CA LEU A 467 -23.69 13.38 2.01
C LEU A 467 -22.85 14.61 2.40
N GLN A 468 -23.02 15.73 1.69
CA GLN A 468 -22.35 16.99 2.03
C GLN A 468 -22.61 17.39 3.49
N HIS A 469 -23.88 17.40 3.90
CA HIS A 469 -24.27 17.81 5.25
C HIS A 469 -23.77 16.82 6.31
N ILE A 470 -23.83 15.52 6.05
CA ILE A 470 -23.31 14.49 6.96
C ILE A 470 -21.80 14.67 7.15
N LEU A 471 -21.04 14.83 6.07
CA LEU A 471 -19.59 15.02 6.14
C LEU A 471 -19.22 16.34 6.83
N ASN A 472 -19.90 17.45 6.49
CA ASN A 472 -19.67 18.73 7.17
C ASN A 472 -19.93 18.62 8.69
N LYS A 473 -21.07 18.04 9.11
CA LYS A 473 -21.38 17.84 10.53
C LYS A 473 -20.34 16.95 11.23
N SER A 474 -19.83 15.94 10.52
CA SER A 474 -18.82 15.04 11.04
C SER A 474 -17.47 15.75 11.20
N LEU A 475 -17.07 16.57 10.23
CA LEU A 475 -15.85 17.38 10.28
C LEU A 475 -15.94 18.49 11.34
N ASP A 476 -17.08 19.15 11.49
CA ASP A 476 -17.33 20.17 12.52
C ASP A 476 -17.25 19.61 13.95
N ASP A 477 -17.56 18.32 14.12
CA ASP A 477 -17.48 17.64 15.41
C ASP A 477 -16.05 17.22 15.78
N ILE A 478 -15.11 17.16 14.82
CA ILE A 478 -13.70 16.88 15.08
C ILE A 478 -13.00 18.18 15.52
N PRO A 479 -12.47 18.26 16.74
CA PRO A 479 -11.80 19.48 17.21
C PRO A 479 -10.57 19.84 16.35
N GLN A 480 -10.33 21.13 16.10
CA GLN A 480 -9.17 21.58 15.33
C GLN A 480 -7.82 21.14 15.94
N LYS A 481 -7.75 21.02 17.27
CA LYS A 481 -6.58 20.47 17.99
C LYS A 481 -6.29 19.03 17.56
N GLU A 482 -7.34 18.24 17.31
CA GLU A 482 -7.23 16.85 16.87
C GLU A 482 -6.74 16.78 15.42
N ILE A 483 -7.30 17.58 14.50
CA ILE A 483 -6.80 17.67 13.11
C ILE A 483 -5.31 18.05 13.10
N SER A 484 -4.92 19.03 13.91
CA SER A 484 -3.52 19.48 14.02
C SER A 484 -2.61 18.39 14.59
N ARG A 485 -3.10 17.61 15.58
CA ARG A 485 -2.39 16.47 16.16
C ARG A 485 -2.18 15.36 15.13
N LEU A 486 -3.21 15.01 14.35
CA LEU A 486 -3.12 14.03 13.27
C LEU A 486 -2.12 14.50 12.19
N ALA A 487 -2.18 15.78 11.79
CA ALA A 487 -1.23 16.32 10.82
C ALA A 487 0.21 16.25 11.35
N ALA A 488 0.44 16.56 12.63
CA ALA A 488 1.75 16.46 13.27
C ALA A 488 2.25 15.01 13.40
N LYS A 489 1.36 14.06 13.70
CA LYS A 489 1.65 12.62 13.73
C LYS A 489 2.23 12.17 12.40
N TRP A 490 1.52 12.44 11.30
CA TRP A 490 1.94 11.98 9.97
C TRP A 490 3.13 12.78 9.41
N ALA A 491 3.30 14.04 9.80
CA ALA A 491 4.46 14.83 9.40
C ALA A 491 5.79 14.36 10.03
N LYS A 492 5.75 13.63 11.15
CA LYS A 492 6.92 13.11 11.88
C LYS A 492 7.13 11.60 11.72
N MET A 493 6.29 10.95 10.93
CA MET A 493 6.23 9.50 10.89
C MET A 493 7.42 8.94 10.09
N PRO A 494 8.22 8.01 10.66
CA PRO A 494 9.49 7.60 10.05
C PRO A 494 9.31 6.91 8.70
N ASN A 495 10.42 6.81 7.96
CA ASN A 495 10.51 6.39 6.56
C ASN A 495 9.64 5.17 6.22
N ILE A 496 8.46 5.42 5.66
CA ILE A 496 7.65 4.40 4.99
C ILE A 496 8.28 4.17 3.62
N LYS A 497 8.68 2.95 3.28
CA LYS A 497 9.04 2.63 1.89
C LYS A 497 7.75 2.65 1.07
N ILE A 498 7.52 3.72 0.32
CA ILE A 498 6.43 3.76 -0.65
C ILE A 498 6.69 2.65 -1.67
N ASP A 499 5.82 1.65 -1.73
CA ASP A 499 5.91 0.62 -2.75
C ASP A 499 5.58 1.24 -4.12
N THR A 500 6.62 1.51 -4.90
CA THR A 500 6.48 2.08 -6.24
C THR A 500 6.43 1.00 -7.34
N TRP A 501 6.34 -0.29 -6.99
CA TRP A 501 6.31 -1.38 -7.98
C TRP A 501 5.21 -1.16 -9.02
N ASN A 502 4.00 -0.80 -8.57
CA ASN A 502 2.86 -0.55 -9.45
C ASN A 502 3.07 0.66 -10.38
N LEU A 503 3.90 1.62 -9.99
CA LEU A 503 4.22 2.77 -10.83
C LEU A 503 5.19 2.42 -11.98
N TYR A 504 6.11 1.47 -11.77
CA TYR A 504 7.19 1.14 -12.71
C TYR A 504 7.07 -0.24 -13.40
N ASN A 505 6.13 -1.10 -12.97
CA ASN A 505 6.01 -2.48 -13.46
C ASN A 505 5.87 -2.58 -15.00
N LYS A 506 5.14 -1.67 -15.65
CA LYS A 506 4.94 -1.68 -17.11
C LYS A 506 6.26 -1.50 -17.87
N GLN A 507 7.12 -0.58 -17.41
CA GLN A 507 8.43 -0.33 -18.02
C GLN A 507 9.35 -1.54 -17.80
N PHE A 508 9.30 -2.13 -16.61
CA PHE A 508 10.04 -3.34 -16.29
C PHE A 508 9.64 -4.53 -17.17
N TYR A 509 8.33 -4.78 -17.35
CA TYR A 509 7.84 -5.83 -18.24
C TYR A 509 8.20 -5.58 -19.71
N LEU A 510 8.21 -4.31 -20.15
CA LEU A 510 8.66 -3.95 -21.50
C LEU A 510 10.14 -4.29 -21.70
N VAL A 511 11.01 -3.95 -20.74
CA VAL A 511 12.44 -4.32 -20.79
C VAL A 511 12.63 -5.83 -20.80
N ILE A 512 11.89 -6.57 -19.95
CA ILE A 512 11.92 -8.04 -19.95
C ILE A 512 11.44 -8.60 -21.29
N ALA A 513 10.36 -8.05 -21.87
CA ALA A 513 9.84 -8.49 -23.15
C ALA A 513 10.87 -8.26 -24.28
N LEU A 514 11.54 -7.11 -24.30
CA LEU A 514 12.61 -6.82 -25.25
C LEU A 514 13.81 -7.75 -25.05
N ALA A 515 14.22 -8.00 -23.80
CA ALA A 515 15.30 -8.94 -23.50
C ALA A 515 14.95 -10.37 -23.92
N ALA A 516 13.72 -10.82 -23.65
CA ALA A 516 13.22 -12.13 -24.07
C ALA A 516 13.17 -12.25 -25.59
N LEU A 517 12.76 -11.19 -26.30
CA LEU A 517 12.75 -11.15 -27.76
C LEU A 517 14.17 -11.24 -28.34
N LEU A 518 15.15 -10.55 -27.74
CA LEU A 518 16.55 -10.66 -28.11
C LEU A 518 17.11 -12.06 -27.88
N ILE A 519 16.80 -12.67 -26.73
CA ILE A 519 17.20 -14.06 -26.42
C ILE A 519 16.57 -15.02 -27.42
N PHE A 520 15.27 -14.87 -27.72
CA PHE A 520 14.56 -15.73 -28.66
C PHE A 520 15.11 -15.58 -30.08
N SER A 521 15.39 -14.35 -30.53
CA SER A 521 16.05 -14.07 -31.81
C SER A 521 17.43 -14.72 -31.87
N SER A 522 18.24 -14.59 -30.82
CA SER A 522 19.55 -15.22 -30.72
C SER A 522 19.47 -16.75 -30.73
N LEU A 523 18.47 -17.34 -30.07
CA LEU A 523 18.23 -18.78 -30.08
C LEU A 523 17.79 -19.27 -31.46
N LEU A 524 16.87 -18.56 -32.12
CA LEU A 524 16.46 -18.87 -33.49
C LEU A 524 17.64 -18.78 -34.45
N TRP A 525 18.47 -17.75 -34.33
CA TRP A 525 19.69 -17.60 -35.11
C TRP A 525 20.68 -18.74 -34.84
N GLY A 526 20.89 -19.12 -33.58
CA GLY A 526 21.74 -20.25 -33.20
C GLY A 526 21.22 -21.59 -33.72
N LEU A 527 19.90 -21.82 -33.70
CA LEU A 527 19.27 -23.01 -34.25
C LEU A 527 19.35 -23.03 -35.78
N TYR A 528 19.11 -21.90 -36.44
CA TYR A 528 19.28 -21.72 -37.87
C TYR A 528 20.72 -22.02 -38.30
N LEU A 529 21.70 -21.41 -37.63
CA LEU A 529 23.12 -21.62 -37.89
C LEU A 529 23.54 -23.07 -37.64
N SER A 530 23.02 -23.69 -36.58
CA SER A 530 23.29 -25.11 -36.29
C SER A 530 22.70 -26.04 -37.35
N ARG A 531 21.51 -25.73 -37.88
CA ARG A 531 20.91 -26.45 -39.01
C ARG A 531 21.75 -26.27 -40.27
N GLU A 532 22.14 -25.04 -40.58
CA GLU A 532 22.96 -24.70 -41.74
C GLU A 532 24.31 -25.44 -41.69
N ILE A 533 25.01 -25.42 -40.56
CA ILE A 533 26.27 -26.14 -40.36
C ILE A 533 26.06 -27.66 -40.50
N ARG A 534 24.98 -28.22 -39.95
CA ARG A 534 24.68 -29.67 -40.10
C ARG A 534 24.40 -30.04 -41.55
N MET A 535 23.67 -29.20 -42.28
CA MET A 535 23.39 -29.42 -43.71
C MET A 535 24.67 -29.35 -44.53
N ARG A 536 25.51 -28.33 -44.32
CA ARG A 536 26.83 -28.23 -44.98
C ARG A 536 27.71 -29.45 -44.71
N LYS A 537 27.78 -29.90 -43.45
CA LYS A 537 28.54 -31.10 -43.08
C LYS A 537 27.99 -32.36 -43.76
N LYS A 538 26.66 -32.51 -43.89
CA LYS A 538 26.05 -33.63 -44.65
C LYS A 538 26.41 -33.57 -46.12
N THR A 539 26.37 -32.40 -46.75
CA THR A 539 26.74 -32.21 -48.16
C THR A 539 28.23 -32.51 -48.38
N GLN A 540 29.10 -32.06 -47.48
CA GLN A 540 30.54 -32.37 -47.53
C GLN A 540 30.80 -33.87 -47.39
N ALA A 541 30.19 -34.53 -46.40
CA ALA A 541 30.33 -35.97 -46.21
C ALA A 541 29.80 -36.78 -47.40
N ALA A 542 28.69 -36.35 -48.02
CA ALA A 542 28.15 -36.99 -49.22
C ALA A 542 29.11 -36.83 -50.41
N LEU A 543 29.74 -35.66 -50.56
CA LEU A 543 30.73 -35.41 -51.62
C LEU A 543 32.00 -36.26 -51.41
N GLU A 544 32.52 -36.34 -50.18
CA GLU A 544 33.66 -37.20 -49.84
C GLU A 544 33.36 -38.68 -50.07
N THR A 545 32.14 -39.13 -49.74
CA THR A 545 31.68 -40.50 -50.02
C THR A 545 31.60 -40.75 -51.52
N GLN A 546 31.10 -39.78 -52.31
CA GLN A 546 31.01 -39.91 -53.76
C GLN A 546 32.38 -39.94 -54.43
N LEU A 547 33.33 -39.11 -53.95
CA LEU A 547 34.71 -39.09 -54.44
C LEU A 547 35.44 -40.39 -54.09
N SER A 548 35.37 -40.85 -52.84
CA SER A 548 35.99 -42.11 -52.42
C SER A 548 35.38 -43.33 -53.12
N PHE A 549 34.06 -43.34 -53.34
CA PHE A 549 33.38 -44.37 -54.10
C PHE A 549 33.83 -44.38 -55.57
N ARG A 550 33.90 -43.21 -56.24
CA ARG A 550 34.43 -43.09 -57.61
C ARG A 550 35.87 -43.59 -57.71
N GLN A 551 36.72 -43.21 -56.76
CA GLN A 551 38.12 -43.62 -56.73
C GLN A 551 38.28 -45.12 -56.45
N THR A 552 37.45 -45.69 -55.58
CA THR A 552 37.42 -47.14 -55.31
C THR A 552 36.93 -47.93 -56.52
N LEU A 553 35.86 -47.48 -57.18
CA LEU A 553 35.38 -48.09 -58.42
C LEU A 553 36.48 -48.07 -59.49
N SER A 554 37.11 -46.91 -59.71
CA SER A 554 38.21 -46.76 -60.66
C SER A 554 39.37 -47.72 -60.35
N ASN A 555 39.79 -47.80 -59.07
CA ASN A 555 40.87 -48.69 -58.60
C ASN A 555 40.51 -50.18 -58.58
N SER A 556 39.22 -50.53 -58.54
CA SER A 556 38.76 -51.92 -58.61
C SER A 556 38.79 -52.50 -60.03
N ILE A 557 38.92 -51.65 -61.06
CA ILE A 557 39.07 -52.09 -62.45
C ILE A 557 40.48 -52.68 -62.62
N PRO A 558 40.63 -53.97 -62.97
CA PRO A 558 41.94 -54.62 -63.05
C PRO A 558 42.74 -54.22 -64.30
N MET A 559 42.17 -53.37 -65.16
CA MET A 559 42.84 -52.82 -66.34
C MET A 559 43.33 -51.40 -66.08
N PRO A 560 44.47 -50.99 -66.66
CA PRO A 560 44.92 -49.60 -66.66
C PRO A 560 43.84 -48.67 -67.25
N VAL A 561 43.31 -47.77 -66.43
CA VAL A 561 42.37 -46.73 -66.85
C VAL A 561 42.92 -45.38 -66.44
N TYR A 562 42.92 -44.45 -67.39
CA TYR A 562 43.40 -43.09 -67.18
C TYR A 562 42.61 -42.10 -68.03
N ILE A 563 42.52 -40.86 -67.56
CA ILE A 563 41.85 -39.75 -68.22
C ILE A 563 42.90 -38.68 -68.46
N ILE A 564 42.94 -38.14 -69.67
CA ILE A 564 43.83 -37.05 -70.06
C ILE A 564 43.03 -35.81 -70.46
N SER A 565 43.62 -34.63 -70.30
CA SER A 565 43.10 -33.40 -70.90
C SER A 565 43.36 -33.38 -72.41
N LEU A 566 42.78 -32.38 -73.11
CA LEU A 566 43.02 -32.18 -74.54
C LEU A 566 44.49 -31.81 -74.84
N GLU A 567 45.21 -31.31 -73.84
CA GLU A 567 46.64 -30.98 -73.87
C GLU A 567 47.54 -32.18 -73.50
N GLY A 568 46.95 -33.37 -73.30
CA GLY A 568 47.66 -34.61 -73.01
C GLY A 568 48.11 -34.73 -71.55
N GLU A 569 47.63 -33.89 -70.64
CA GLU A 569 47.95 -33.99 -69.21
C GLU A 569 47.09 -35.04 -68.51
N LEU A 570 47.71 -35.89 -67.69
CA LEU A 570 47.02 -36.95 -66.95
C LEU A 570 46.16 -36.35 -65.82
N GLN A 571 44.83 -36.37 -65.98
CA GLN A 571 43.88 -35.80 -65.02
C GLN A 571 43.54 -36.78 -63.88
N SER A 572 43.42 -38.07 -64.19
CA SER A 572 43.22 -39.12 -63.19
C SER A 572 43.61 -40.48 -63.76
N TYR A 573 43.96 -41.41 -62.89
CA TYR A 573 44.31 -42.78 -63.27
C TYR A 573 44.05 -43.72 -62.09
N ASN A 574 43.81 -44.99 -62.39
CA ASN A 574 43.60 -46.00 -61.37
C ASN A 574 44.91 -46.66 -60.92
N SER A 575 44.85 -47.44 -59.83
CA SER A 575 46.00 -48.19 -59.31
C SER A 575 46.59 -49.14 -60.35
N ALA A 576 45.74 -49.81 -61.15
CA ALA A 576 46.19 -50.71 -62.22
C ALA A 576 47.05 -50.01 -63.29
N PHE A 577 46.78 -48.73 -63.60
CA PHE A 577 47.62 -47.93 -64.50
C PHE A 577 49.01 -47.68 -63.91
N THR A 578 49.09 -47.41 -62.61
CA THR A 578 50.39 -47.26 -61.94
C THR A 578 51.15 -48.58 -61.89
N ASP A 579 50.44 -49.67 -61.64
CA ASP A 579 51.01 -51.02 -61.55
C ASP A 579 51.43 -51.60 -62.89
N PHE A 580 50.86 -51.12 -64.00
CA PHE A 580 51.28 -51.49 -65.35
C PHE A 580 52.73 -51.13 -65.63
N PHE A 581 53.23 -50.00 -65.11
CA PHE A 581 54.60 -49.54 -65.35
C PHE A 581 55.58 -50.00 -64.28
N SER A 582 56.81 -50.36 -64.71
CA SER A 582 57.92 -50.65 -63.80
C SER A 582 58.28 -49.42 -62.93
N PRO A 583 58.87 -49.61 -61.74
CA PRO A 583 59.20 -48.51 -60.83
C PRO A 583 60.04 -47.40 -61.47
N GLU A 584 60.93 -47.75 -62.40
CA GLU A 584 61.81 -46.83 -63.14
C GLU A 584 61.05 -45.95 -64.14
N LEU A 585 59.93 -46.44 -64.69
CA LEU A 585 59.08 -45.73 -65.63
C LEU A 585 58.01 -44.87 -64.94
N ARG A 586 57.64 -45.17 -63.69
CA ARG A 586 56.62 -44.40 -62.93
C ARG A 586 56.98 -42.93 -62.74
N GLU A 587 58.25 -42.61 -62.49
CA GLU A 587 58.70 -41.21 -62.35
C GLU A 587 58.69 -40.44 -63.69
N LYS A 588 58.56 -41.14 -64.82
CA LYS A 588 58.53 -40.55 -66.18
C LYS A 588 57.10 -40.34 -66.73
N ILE A 589 56.06 -40.64 -65.95
CA ILE A 589 54.64 -40.47 -66.33
C ILE A 589 54.14 -39.03 -66.06
N ARG A 590 54.93 -38.19 -65.38
CA ARG A 590 54.53 -36.81 -65.03
C ARG A 590 54.40 -35.82 -66.20
N PRO A 591 55.25 -35.85 -67.25
CA PRO A 591 55.08 -34.99 -68.41
C PRO A 591 53.79 -35.31 -69.18
N SER A 592 53.30 -34.37 -70.01
CA SER A 592 52.18 -34.64 -70.93
C SER A 592 52.47 -35.86 -71.79
N LEU A 593 51.42 -36.61 -72.14
CA LEU A 593 51.50 -37.75 -73.06
C LEU A 593 52.06 -37.35 -74.43
N PHE A 594 52.07 -36.06 -74.77
CA PHE A 594 52.59 -35.54 -76.02
C PHE A 594 54.10 -35.23 -75.95
N ASP A 595 54.70 -35.31 -74.76
CA ASP A 595 56.15 -35.23 -74.57
C ASP A 595 56.79 -36.56 -74.97
N SER A 596 57.82 -36.51 -75.81
CA SER A 596 58.55 -37.70 -76.31
C SER A 596 59.20 -38.53 -75.20
N ARG A 597 59.36 -37.98 -74.00
CA ARG A 597 59.89 -38.67 -72.82
C ARG A 597 58.84 -39.50 -72.08
N HIS A 598 57.55 -39.29 -72.36
CA HIS A 598 56.46 -40.03 -71.72
C HIS A 598 56.43 -41.49 -72.21
N PRO A 599 56.27 -42.50 -71.33
CA PRO A 599 56.24 -43.92 -71.74
C PRO A 599 55.17 -44.28 -72.78
N LEU A 600 54.12 -43.44 -72.84
CA LEU A 600 53.01 -43.57 -73.78
C LEU A 600 53.08 -42.59 -74.97
N ALA A 601 54.21 -41.91 -75.21
CA ALA A 601 54.32 -40.92 -76.28
C ALA A 601 53.95 -41.46 -77.68
N ASN A 602 54.16 -42.75 -77.91
CA ASN A 602 53.81 -43.41 -79.18
C ASN A 602 52.29 -43.55 -79.41
N ILE A 603 51.47 -43.37 -78.36
CA ILE A 603 50.02 -43.33 -78.47
C ILE A 603 49.56 -42.00 -79.11
N PHE A 604 50.30 -40.91 -78.87
CA PHE A 604 49.93 -39.58 -79.33
C PHE A 604 49.70 -39.52 -80.84
N SER A 605 50.59 -40.12 -81.63
CA SER A 605 50.47 -40.13 -83.10
C SER A 605 49.18 -40.78 -83.62
N VAL A 606 48.51 -41.57 -82.78
CA VAL A 606 47.26 -42.26 -83.11
C VAL A 606 46.05 -41.43 -82.66
N ILE A 607 46.04 -40.96 -81.40
CA ILE A 607 44.90 -40.23 -80.83
C ILE A 607 44.85 -38.77 -81.31
N HIS A 608 45.98 -38.15 -81.65
CA HIS A 608 46.03 -36.76 -82.11
C HIS A 608 45.18 -36.52 -83.36
N HIS A 609 45.21 -37.47 -84.30
CA HIS A 609 44.40 -37.42 -85.52
C HIS A 609 42.90 -37.44 -85.24
N ASP A 610 42.47 -38.14 -84.19
CA ASP A 610 41.07 -38.21 -83.79
C ASP A 610 40.64 -36.97 -82.99
N ILE A 611 41.55 -36.41 -82.18
CA ILE A 611 41.34 -35.13 -81.48
C ILE A 611 41.17 -33.99 -82.49
N GLU A 612 41.98 -33.92 -83.54
CA GLU A 612 41.90 -32.89 -84.59
C GLU A 612 40.60 -32.96 -85.41
N LYS A 613 40.03 -34.17 -85.61
CA LYS A 613 38.75 -34.35 -86.30
C LYS A 613 37.53 -34.01 -85.44
N GLY A 614 37.73 -33.71 -84.17
CA GLY A 614 36.68 -33.46 -83.18
C GLY A 614 36.15 -34.76 -82.60
N LEU A 615 36.32 -34.91 -81.29
CA LEU A 615 35.80 -36.06 -80.54
C LEU A 615 34.27 -35.94 -80.43
N ILE A 616 33.55 -36.99 -80.82
CA ILE A 616 32.09 -37.05 -80.67
C ILE A 616 31.78 -37.52 -79.24
N PRO A 617 30.98 -36.78 -78.47
CA PRO A 617 30.57 -37.21 -77.13
C PRO A 617 29.91 -38.60 -77.16
N GLU A 618 30.24 -39.45 -76.19
CA GLU A 618 29.65 -40.79 -76.00
C GLU A 618 30.00 -41.86 -77.07
N SER A 619 30.92 -41.57 -78.01
CA SER A 619 31.49 -42.58 -78.91
C SER A 619 32.80 -43.15 -78.37
N VAL A 620 32.96 -44.48 -78.44
CA VAL A 620 34.19 -45.19 -78.02
C VAL A 620 35.04 -45.48 -79.25
N LEU A 621 36.29 -45.00 -79.28
CA LEU A 621 37.21 -45.20 -80.40
C LEU A 621 38.29 -46.22 -80.02
N ALA A 622 38.11 -47.46 -80.47
CA ALA A 622 38.99 -48.56 -80.13
C ALA A 622 40.29 -48.57 -80.96
N HIS A 623 41.44 -48.44 -80.28
CA HIS A 623 42.76 -48.59 -80.90
C HIS A 623 43.54 -49.75 -80.29
N HIS A 624 44.21 -50.55 -81.13
CA HIS A 624 45.09 -51.63 -80.69
C HIS A 624 46.54 -51.20 -80.82
N LEU A 625 47.20 -50.99 -79.68
CA LEU A 625 48.59 -50.58 -79.64
C LEU A 625 49.40 -51.51 -78.75
N VAL A 626 50.63 -51.78 -79.18
CA VAL A 626 51.60 -52.56 -78.40
C VAL A 626 52.48 -51.59 -77.65
N LEU A 627 52.40 -51.64 -76.32
CA LEU A 627 53.13 -50.74 -75.44
C LEU A 627 54.21 -51.50 -74.66
N ASN A 628 55.34 -50.82 -74.46
CA ASN A 628 56.42 -51.34 -73.63
C ASN A 628 56.29 -50.78 -72.21
N ASN A 629 56.06 -51.68 -71.27
CA ASN A 629 55.85 -51.34 -69.86
C ASN A 629 57.11 -51.50 -68.99
N GLY A 630 58.26 -51.81 -69.60
CA GLY A 630 59.55 -52.01 -68.94
C GLY A 630 59.91 -53.47 -68.64
N GLN A 631 59.01 -54.44 -68.84
CA GLN A 631 59.32 -55.87 -68.69
C GLN A 631 58.80 -56.81 -69.81
N LYS A 632 57.65 -56.53 -70.46
CA LYS A 632 57.12 -57.25 -71.65
C LYS A 632 56.15 -56.38 -72.47
N SER A 633 55.99 -56.69 -73.77
CA SER A 633 55.02 -56.03 -74.65
C SER A 633 53.58 -56.50 -74.36
N GLY A 634 52.66 -55.56 -74.09
CA GLY A 634 51.23 -55.83 -73.88
C GLY A 634 50.34 -55.08 -74.88
N ILE A 635 49.16 -55.64 -75.18
CA ILE A 635 48.14 -54.99 -76.01
C ILE A 635 47.30 -54.09 -75.09
N LEU A 636 47.29 -52.79 -75.38
CA LEU A 636 46.39 -51.85 -74.73
C LEU A 636 45.27 -51.48 -75.73
N CYS A 637 44.03 -51.68 -75.31
CA CYS A 637 42.87 -51.12 -76.00
C CYS A 637 42.61 -49.74 -75.41
N ILE A 638 42.70 -48.71 -76.24
CA ILE A 638 42.29 -47.34 -75.89
C ILE A 638 40.88 -47.19 -76.42
N GLY A 639 39.95 -46.70 -75.61
CA GLY A 639 38.53 -46.57 -75.95
C GLY A 639 38.00 -45.20 -75.58
#